data_AF-A0A835AUY3-F1
#
_entry.id   AF-A0A835AUY3-F1
#
_cell.length_a   1.000
_cell.length_b   1.000
_cell.length_c   1.000
_cell.angle_alpha   90.00
_cell.angle_beta   90.00
_cell.angle_gamma   90.00
#
_symmetry.space_group_name_H-M   'P 1'
#
loop_
_entity.id
_entity.type
_entity.pdbx_description
1 polymer ?
#
loop_
_entity_poly.entity_id
_entity_poly.type
_entity_poly.pdbx_seq_one_letter_code
_entity_poly.pdbx_strand_id
1 'polypeptide(L)'
;MQAVWAKAIAAGTPPLTSAEVVNKVLSQDSSNGTFLKNVGIAECSYRSRSSSEDVFHSQLAAEKECSTALQTQMDVLKKDNERTKSDFLMLKS
;
A
#
# COMPACT_ATOMS: atom_id res chain seq x y z
N MET A 1 -30.58 35.67 33.52
CA MET A 1 -29.71 34.66 32.89
C MET A 1 -29.87 34.81 31.39
N GLN A 2 -28.82 35.18 30.65
CA GLN A 2 -28.90 35.43 29.21
C GLN A 2 -28.79 34.12 28.43
N ALA A 3 -29.78 33.85 27.58
CA ALA A 3 -29.78 32.73 26.65
C ALA A 3 -28.76 32.98 25.54
N VAL A 4 -27.66 32.22 25.54
CA VAL A 4 -26.55 32.41 24.57
C VAL A 4 -26.71 31.62 23.27
N TRP A 5 -27.86 31.00 22.99
CA TRP A 5 -28.03 30.08 21.84
C TRP A 5 -28.95 30.62 20.75
N ALA A 6 -28.68 31.83 20.27
CA ALA A 6 -29.32 32.33 19.06
C ALA A 6 -28.29 32.99 18.13
N LYS A 7 -27.31 32.20 17.68
CA LYS A 7 -26.72 32.49 16.37
C LYS A 7 -27.79 32.12 15.35
N ALA A 8 -28.50 33.13 14.84
CA ALA A 8 -29.50 32.96 13.80
C ALA A 8 -28.89 32.14 12.65
N ILE A 9 -29.41 30.92 12.45
CA ILE A 9 -29.13 30.16 11.23
C ILE A 9 -29.77 30.99 10.12
N ALA A 10 -28.95 31.62 9.29
CA ALA A 10 -29.43 32.31 8.11
C ALA A 10 -30.26 31.29 7.29
N ALA A 11 -31.56 31.57 7.18
CA ALA A 11 -32.48 30.72 6.43
C ALA A 11 -32.00 30.66 4.97
N GLY A 12 -31.35 29.57 4.58
CA GLY A 12 -30.82 29.37 3.23
C GLY A 12 -29.57 28.50 3.12
N THR A 13 -28.82 28.28 4.21
CA THR A 13 -27.69 27.34 4.18
C THR A 13 -28.13 25.97 4.68
N PRO A 14 -27.91 24.88 3.92
CA PRO A 14 -28.13 23.53 4.44
C PRO A 14 -27.29 23.33 5.71
N PRO A 15 -27.79 22.60 6.72
CA PRO A 15 -26.99 22.22 7.87
C PRO A 15 -25.71 21.55 7.38
N LEU A 16 -24.57 21.96 7.93
CA LEU A 16 -23.29 21.29 7.65
C LEU A 16 -23.45 19.81 8.00
N THR A 17 -22.96 18.95 7.11
CA THR A 17 -22.89 17.52 7.37
C THR A 17 -21.96 17.25 8.55
N SER A 18 -22.17 16.14 9.27
CA SER A 18 -21.30 15.77 10.39
C SER A 18 -19.82 15.72 9.99
N ALA A 19 -19.52 15.31 8.76
CA ALA A 19 -18.16 15.31 8.22
C ALA A 19 -17.55 16.72 8.09
N GLU A 20 -18.33 17.68 7.61
CA GLU A 20 -17.87 19.08 7.47
C GLU A 20 -17.68 19.76 8.83
N VAL A 21 -18.54 19.46 9.80
CA VAL A 21 -18.39 19.96 11.18
C VAL A 21 -17.10 19.42 11.80
N VAL A 22 -16.86 18.11 11.68
CA VAL A 22 -15.63 17.47 12.18
C VAL A 22 -14.40 18.05 11.48
N ASN A 23 -14.42 18.22 10.15
CA ASN A 23 -13.30 18.78 9.41
C ASN A 23 -12.97 20.22 9.84
N LYS A 24 -13.99 21.05 10.10
CA LYS A 24 -13.79 22.41 10.61
C LYS A 24 -13.18 22.42 12.01
N VAL A 25 -13.64 21.55 12.90
CA VAL A 25 -13.09 21.43 14.27
C VAL A 25 -11.61 21.01 14.20
N LEU A 26 -11.30 19.99 13.40
CA LEU A 26 -9.91 19.53 13.18
C LEU A 26 -9.03 20.59 12.48
N SER A 27 -9.61 21.45 11.64
CA SER A 27 -8.84 22.49 10.95
C SER A 27 -8.56 23.71 11.84
N GLN A 28 -9.37 23.95 12.88
CA GLN A 28 -9.23 25.09 13.78
C GLN A 28 -8.29 24.82 14.95
N ASP A 29 -8.25 23.58 15.44
CA ASP A 29 -7.38 23.22 16.54
C ASP A 29 -5.99 22.83 16.03
N SER A 30 -5.03 23.76 16.10
CA SER A 30 -3.59 23.45 15.90
C SER A 30 -3.05 22.37 16.86
N SER A 31 -3.86 21.93 17.83
CA SER A 31 -3.59 20.88 18.82
C SER A 31 -4.40 19.59 18.52
N ASN A 32 -4.51 19.22 17.24
CA ASN A 32 -5.21 18.04 16.74
C ASN A 32 -4.88 16.72 17.47
N GLY A 33 -3.72 16.62 18.11
CA GLY A 33 -3.35 15.46 18.91
C GLY A 33 -4.27 15.22 20.12
N THR A 34 -4.90 16.25 20.70
CA THR A 34 -5.67 16.11 21.95
C THR A 34 -7.09 15.58 21.72
N PHE A 35 -7.76 16.06 20.67
CA PHE A 35 -9.11 15.59 20.30
C PHE A 35 -9.09 14.11 19.90
N LEU A 36 -8.14 13.73 19.05
CA LEU A 36 -7.98 12.34 18.61
C LEU A 36 -7.61 11.42 19.78
N LYS A 37 -6.71 11.85 20.68
CA LYS A 37 -6.35 11.12 21.90
C LYS A 37 -7.55 10.84 22.81
N ASN A 38 -8.45 11.81 22.99
CA ASN A 38 -9.62 11.66 23.86
C ASN A 38 -10.66 10.65 23.31
N VAL A 39 -10.68 10.44 21.99
CA VAL A 39 -11.54 9.44 21.32
C VAL A 39 -10.81 8.09 21.17
N GLY A 40 -9.61 7.95 21.73
CA GLY A 40 -8.78 6.75 21.60
C GLY A 40 -8.19 6.56 20.20
N ILE A 41 -8.30 7.56 19.34
CA ILE A 41 -7.67 7.60 18.03
C ILE A 41 -6.24 8.08 18.25
N ALA A 42 -5.34 7.15 18.55
CA ALA A 42 -3.92 7.46 18.47
C ALA A 42 -3.64 7.96 17.05
N GLU A 43 -2.98 9.13 16.91
CA GLU A 43 -2.41 9.54 15.63
C GLU A 43 -1.71 8.31 15.07
N CYS A 44 -2.15 7.86 13.89
CA CYS A 44 -1.55 6.73 13.21
C CYS A 44 -0.07 7.06 13.08
N SER A 45 0.74 6.51 13.98
CA SER A 45 2.17 6.40 13.80
C SER A 45 2.32 5.78 12.43
N TYR A 46 2.75 6.60 11.47
CA TYR A 46 3.30 6.18 10.19
C TYR A 46 4.13 4.94 10.51
N ARG A 47 3.60 3.76 10.16
CA ARG A 47 4.24 2.51 10.51
C ARG A 47 5.62 2.57 9.86
N SER A 48 6.65 2.78 10.67
CA SER A 48 8.02 2.53 10.25
C SER A 48 8.00 1.10 9.71
N ARG A 49 8.40 0.95 8.44
CA ARG A 49 8.47 -0.30 7.69
C ARG A 49 8.82 -1.43 8.65
N SER A 50 7.86 -2.32 8.87
CA SER A 50 8.00 -3.35 9.88
C SER A 50 9.16 -4.26 9.46
N SER A 51 10.00 -4.70 10.40
CA SER A 51 11.07 -5.67 10.13
C SER A 51 10.57 -6.91 9.37
N SER A 52 9.28 -7.25 9.49
CA SER A 52 8.63 -8.31 8.70
C SER A 52 8.49 -7.97 7.21
N GLU A 53 8.16 -6.71 6.87
CA GLU A 53 8.01 -6.28 5.47
C GLU A 53 9.35 -6.31 4.73
N ASP A 54 10.44 -5.93 5.40
CA ASP A 54 11.78 -6.03 4.83
C ASP A 54 12.18 -7.48 4.52
N VAL A 55 11.88 -8.41 5.43
CA VAL A 55 12.12 -9.85 5.20
C VAL A 55 11.33 -10.36 4.00
N PHE A 56 10.05 -9.98 3.87
CA PHE A 56 9.23 -10.36 2.72
C PHE A 56 9.78 -9.81 1.40
N HIS A 57 10.22 -8.55 1.38
CA HIS A 57 10.80 -7.95 0.18
C HIS A 57 12.13 -8.60 -0.22
N SER A 58 12.99 -8.92 0.75
CA SER A 58 14.24 -9.64 0.50
C SER A 58 13.98 -11.05 -0.03
N GLN A 59 13.03 -11.79 0.54
CA GLN A 59 12.68 -13.13 0.08
C GLN A 59 12.13 -13.12 -1.35
N LEU A 60 11.26 -12.15 -1.68
CA LEU A 60 10.71 -11.99 -3.03
C LEU A 60 11.80 -11.67 -4.06
N ALA A 61 12.81 -10.88 -3.68
CA ALA A 61 13.94 -10.57 -4.56
C ALA A 61 14.78 -11.83 -4.86
N ALA A 62 15.12 -12.59 -3.81
CA ALA A 62 15.87 -13.84 -3.95
C ALA A 62 15.11 -14.89 -4.79
N GLU A 63 13.79 -15.00 -4.62
CA GLU A 63 12.95 -15.90 -5.40
C GLU A 63 12.94 -15.51 -6.89
N LYS A 64 12.83 -14.21 -7.20
CA LYS A 64 12.88 -13.73 -8.59
C LYS A 64 14.22 -14.04 -9.25
N GLU A 65 15.32 -13.81 -8.56
CA GLU A 65 16.66 -14.14 -9.07
C GLU A 65 16.84 -15.64 -9.30
N CYS A 66 16.35 -16.47 -8.37
CA CYS A 66 16.38 -17.92 -8.54
C CYS A 66 15.54 -18.38 -9.74
N SER A 67 14.36 -17.77 -9.93
CA SER A 67 13.45 -18.09 -11.03
C SER A 67 14.05 -17.73 -12.38
N THR A 68 14.70 -16.57 -12.51
CA THR A 68 15.37 -16.17 -13.77
C THR A 68 16.57 -17.07 -14.09
N ALA A 69 17.34 -17.46 -13.07
CA ALA A 69 18.45 -18.41 -13.23
C ALA A 69 17.94 -19.78 -13.70
N LEU A 70 16.84 -20.27 -13.12
CA LEU A 70 16.23 -21.55 -13.52
C LEU A 70 15.68 -21.50 -14.95
N GLN A 71 14.99 -20.41 -15.31
CA GLN A 71 14.46 -20.22 -16.67
C GLN A 71 15.59 -20.23 -17.71
N THR A 72 16.70 -19.56 -17.41
CA THR A 72 17.87 -19.54 -18.30
C THR A 72 18.45 -20.93 -18.51
N GLN A 73 18.53 -21.76 -17.47
CA GLN A 73 18.99 -23.14 -17.59
C GLN A 73 18.05 -24.00 -18.45
N MET A 74 16.73 -23.84 -18.29
CA MET A 74 15.75 -24.54 -19.11
C MET A 74 15.88 -24.17 -20.60
N ASP A 75 16.10 -22.90 -20.90
CA ASP A 75 16.26 -22.44 -22.28
C ASP A 75 17.54 -22.98 -22.93
N VAL A 76 18.64 -23.07 -22.19
CA VAL A 76 19.89 -23.69 -22.66
C VAL A 76 19.69 -25.18 -22.93
N LEU A 77 19.16 -25.92 -21.96
CA LEU A 77 18.91 -27.35 -22.10
C LEU A 77 17.96 -27.67 -23.26
N LYS A 78 16.94 -26.84 -23.46
CA LYS A 78 16.03 -26.96 -24.60
C LYS A 78 16.78 -26.80 -25.91
N LYS A 79 17.61 -25.76 -26.06
CA LYS A 79 18.41 -25.55 -27.28
C LYS A 79 19.38 -26.70 -27.54
N ASP A 80 20.04 -27.19 -26.51
CA ASP A 80 20.98 -28.31 -26.64
C ASP A 80 20.27 -29.60 -27.03
N ASN A 81 19.06 -29.84 -26.51
CA ASN A 81 18.24 -30.97 -26.91
C ASN A 81 17.84 -30.90 -28.40
N GLU A 82 17.38 -29.75 -28.87
CA GLU A 82 17.01 -29.56 -30.28
C GLU A 82 18.23 -29.72 -31.20
N ARG A 83 19.40 -29.21 -30.80
CA ARG A 83 20.65 -29.44 -31.54
C ARG A 83 20.99 -30.92 -31.60
N THR A 84 20.98 -31.60 -30.45
CA THR A 84 21.29 -33.04 -30.38
C THR A 84 20.34 -33.85 -31.25
N LYS A 85 19.05 -33.50 -31.26
CA LYS A 85 18.04 -34.13 -32.10
C LYS A 85 18.31 -33.90 -33.59
N SER A 86 18.66 -32.67 -33.97
CA SER A 86 19.04 -32.32 -35.34
C SER A 86 20.28 -33.10 -35.80
N ASP A 87 21.33 -33.12 -34.98
CA ASP A 87 22.59 -33.82 -35.27
C ASP A 87 22.36 -35.33 -35.43
N PHE A 88 21.52 -35.92 -34.57
CA PHE A 88 21.14 -37.33 -34.68
C PHE A 88 20.41 -37.65 -35.99
N LEU A 89 19.48 -36.78 -36.43
CA LEU A 89 18.75 -36.96 -37.68
C LEU A 89 19.67 -36.84 -38.90
N MET A 90 20.65 -35.94 -38.87
CA MET A 90 21.62 -35.79 -39.95
C MET A 90 22.54 -37.00 -40.07
N LEU A 91 22.94 -37.63 -38.96
CA LEU A 91 23.78 -38.83 -38.98
C LEU A 91 23.04 -40.08 -39.50
N LYS A 92 21.70 -40.05 -39.49
CA LYS A 92 20.84 -41.14 -39.95
C LYS A 92 20.40 -41.00 -41.42
N SER A 93 20.69 -39.88 -42.07
CA SER A 93 20.40 -39.60 -43.48
C SER A 93 21.61 -39.90 -44.35
#